data_AF-A0A6I2WWH7-F1
#
_entry.id   AF-A0A6I2WWH7-F1
#
_cell.length_a   1.000
_cell.length_b   1.000
_cell.length_c   1.000
_cell.angle_alpha   90.00
_cell.angle_beta   90.00
_cell.angle_gamma   90.00
#
_symmetry.space_group_name_H-M   'P 1'
#
loop_
_entity.id
_entity.type
_entity.pdbx_description
1 polymer ?
#
loop_
_entity_poly.entity_id
_entity_poly.type
_entity_poly.pdbx_seq_one_letter_code
_entity_poly.pdbx_strand_id
1 'polypeptide(L)'
;MRAVQDRSADRITGFAGSLRFVYLHIVWFGLWIAVNVGLIGAAARFDRFPFGLLTMVVSLEAIFLSSFVMVSQNRQALRSEIRAQVDFESNLQSLIWSVHIGQKLGLDINHIEELCRDVVSESRETR
;
A
#
# COMPACT_ATOMS: atom_id res chain seq x y z
N MET A 1 16.21 -14.37 -16.31
CA MET A 1 15.22 -13.36 -16.76
C MET A 1 14.33 -12.81 -15.63
N ARG A 2 13.95 -13.58 -14.61
CA ARG A 2 13.09 -13.11 -13.49
C ARG A 2 13.66 -11.94 -12.64
N ALA A 3 14.97 -11.91 -12.41
CA ALA A 3 15.60 -10.93 -11.51
C ALA A 3 15.59 -9.45 -12.00
N VAL A 4 15.46 -9.20 -13.31
CA VAL A 4 15.46 -7.83 -13.86
C VAL A 4 14.05 -7.23 -13.86
N GLN A 5 13.02 -8.06 -14.12
CA GLN A 5 11.62 -7.62 -14.09
C GLN A 5 11.17 -7.27 -12.67
N ASP A 6 11.54 -8.06 -11.66
CA ASP A 6 11.16 -7.79 -10.27
C ASP A 6 11.73 -6.45 -9.76
N ARG A 7 12.97 -6.13 -10.15
CA ARG A 7 13.66 -4.91 -9.69
C ARG A 7 13.13 -3.64 -10.36
N SER A 8 12.69 -3.72 -11.61
CA SER A 8 12.02 -2.61 -12.30
C SER A 8 10.59 -2.42 -11.77
N ALA A 9 9.85 -3.50 -11.53
CA ALA A 9 8.51 -3.46 -10.97
C ALA A 9 8.50 -2.82 -9.57
N ASP A 10 9.45 -3.18 -8.69
CA ASP A 10 9.55 -2.60 -7.35
C ASP A 10 9.83 -1.08 -7.37
N ARG A 11 10.64 -0.60 -8.32
CA ARG A 11 10.90 0.84 -8.47
C ARG A 11 9.68 1.58 -9.03
N ILE A 12 8.99 0.99 -10.00
CA ILE A 12 7.77 1.58 -10.59
C ILE A 12 6.68 1.68 -9.52
N THR A 13 6.50 0.62 -8.72
CA THR A 13 5.59 0.62 -7.56
C THR A 13 5.94 1.74 -6.56
N GLY A 14 7.22 1.87 -6.18
CA GLY A 14 7.64 2.92 -5.26
C GLY A 14 7.50 4.34 -5.83
N PHE A 15 7.65 4.49 -7.15
CA PHE A 15 7.51 5.77 -7.84
C PHE A 15 6.04 6.17 -8.03
N ALA A 16 5.19 5.26 -8.48
CA ALA A 16 3.75 5.48 -8.68
C ALA A 16 3.03 5.82 -7.36
N GLY A 17 3.49 5.26 -6.23
CA GLY A 17 2.98 5.60 -4.91
C GLY A 17 3.56 6.88 -4.28
N SER A 18 4.45 7.60 -4.97
CA SER A 18 5.16 8.77 -4.42
C SER A 18 4.49 10.09 -4.81
N LEU A 19 4.46 11.05 -3.88
CA LEU A 19 4.11 12.46 -4.14
C LEU A 19 4.94 13.09 -5.27
N ARG A 20 6.17 12.61 -5.51
CA ARG A 20 7.03 13.10 -6.61
C ARG A 20 6.40 12.87 -7.98
N PHE A 21 5.66 11.78 -8.17
CA PHE A 21 4.94 11.49 -9.41
C PHE A 21 3.87 12.54 -9.70
N VAL A 22 3.13 12.94 -8.66
CA VAL A 22 2.07 13.96 -8.76
C VAL A 22 2.66 15.32 -9.17
N TYR A 23 3.77 15.74 -8.54
CA TYR A 23 4.43 17.00 -8.91
C TYR A 23 4.96 16.99 -10.36
N LEU A 24 5.52 15.88 -10.82
CA LEU A 24 5.95 15.72 -12.22
C LEU A 24 4.78 15.94 -13.19
N HIS A 25 3.62 15.35 -12.90
CA HIS A 25 2.42 15.47 -13.74
C HIS A 25 1.86 16.88 -13.74
N ILE A 26 1.82 17.55 -12.59
CA ILE A 26 1.38 18.95 -12.49
C ILE A 26 2.27 19.85 -13.37
N VAL A 27 3.59 19.70 -13.28
CA VAL A 27 4.53 20.48 -14.10
C VAL A 27 4.39 20.15 -15.58
N TRP A 28 4.28 18.86 -15.92
CA TRP A 28 4.11 18.39 -17.30
C TRP A 28 2.82 18.94 -17.95
N PHE A 29 1.67 18.79 -17.28
CA PHE A 29 0.39 19.29 -17.78
C PHE A 29 0.36 20.82 -17.81
N GLY A 30 0.91 21.48 -16.78
CA GLY A 30 1.03 22.94 -16.74
C GLY A 30 1.84 23.47 -17.91
N LEU A 31 2.98 22.82 -18.23
CA LEU A 31 3.81 23.18 -19.37
C LEU A 31 3.09 22.93 -20.70
N TRP A 32 2.41 21.79 -20.86
CA TRP A 32 1.64 21.48 -22.07
C TRP A 32 0.55 22.52 -22.34
N ILE A 33 -0.21 22.89 -21.30
CA ILE A 33 -1.25 23.91 -21.41
C ILE A 33 -0.63 25.26 -21.72
N ALA A 34 0.45 25.67 -21.04
CA ALA A 34 1.13 26.94 -21.28
C ALA A 34 1.64 27.07 -22.73
N VAL A 35 2.19 25.99 -23.30
CA VAL A 35 2.60 25.94 -24.72
C VAL A 35 1.38 26.10 -25.64
N ASN A 36 0.33 25.30 -25.42
CA ASN A 36 -0.81 25.25 -26.34
C ASN A 36 -1.78 26.45 -26.23
N VAL A 37 -1.79 27.17 -25.10
CA VAL A 37 -2.51 28.45 -24.93
C VAL A 37 -1.75 29.61 -25.59
N GLY A 38 -0.48 29.39 -26.00
CA GLY A 38 0.32 30.37 -26.72
C GLY A 38 1.16 31.28 -25.82
N LEU A 39 1.32 30.93 -24.55
CA LEU A 39 2.16 31.68 -23.59
C LEU A 39 3.65 31.66 -23.98
N ILE A 40 4.07 30.67 -24.78
CA ILE A 40 5.47 30.44 -25.17
C ILE A 40 5.71 30.74 -26.68
N GLY A 41 4.67 31.15 -27.43
CA GLY A 41 4.78 31.57 -28.82
C GLY A 41 3.61 31.12 -29.70
N ALA A 42 3.10 32.03 -30.55
CA ALA A 42 1.87 31.84 -31.33
C ALA A 42 1.93 30.73 -32.41
N ALA A 43 3.12 30.21 -32.72
CA ALA A 43 3.38 29.26 -33.81
C ALA A 43 3.26 27.78 -33.44
N ALA A 44 3.18 27.42 -32.15
CA ALA A 44 3.19 26.03 -31.68
C ALA A 44 1.86 25.57 -31.06
N ARG A 45 0.73 25.94 -31.67
CA ARG A 45 -0.60 25.47 -31.26
C ARG A 45 -0.93 24.13 -31.92
N PHE A 46 -0.43 23.05 -31.33
CA PHE A 46 -0.61 21.68 -31.85
C PHE A 46 -1.89 21.01 -31.31
N ASP A 47 -2.28 21.31 -30.07
CA ASP A 47 -3.45 20.73 -29.39
C ASP A 47 -4.40 21.86 -28.94
N ARG A 48 -5.37 22.20 -29.77
CA ARG A 48 -6.35 23.26 -29.45
C ARG A 48 -7.30 22.79 -28.36
N PHE A 49 -7.74 23.72 -27.51
CA PHE A 49 -8.82 23.47 -26.56
C PHE A 49 -9.99 22.81 -27.29
N PRO A 50 -10.47 21.62 -26.87
CA PRO A 50 -10.39 21.04 -25.51
C PRO A 50 -9.22 20.07 -25.21
N PHE A 51 -8.07 20.15 -25.90
CA PHE A 51 -6.87 19.32 -25.67
C PHE A 51 -7.10 17.81 -25.86
N GLY A 52 -7.51 17.41 -27.07
CA GLY A 52 -7.84 16.02 -27.38
C GLY A 52 -6.65 15.07 -27.26
N LEU A 53 -5.46 15.51 -27.68
CA LEU A 53 -4.26 14.66 -27.63
C LEU A 53 -3.76 14.43 -26.21
N LEU A 54 -3.73 15.49 -25.38
CA LEU A 54 -3.41 15.35 -23.96
C LEU A 54 -4.37 14.37 -23.29
N THR A 55 -5.68 14.53 -23.52
CA THR A 55 -6.70 13.67 -22.90
C THR A 55 -6.52 12.20 -23.28
N MET A 56 -6.21 11.92 -24.56
CA MET A 56 -5.94 10.57 -25.05
C MET A 56 -4.70 9.95 -24.37
N VAL A 57 -3.59 10.68 -24.31
CA VAL A 57 -2.34 10.20 -23.70
C VAL A 57 -2.54 9.93 -22.21
N VAL A 58 -3.17 10.87 -21.49
CA VAL A 58 -3.45 10.73 -20.05
C VAL A 58 -4.36 9.54 -19.75
N SER A 59 -5.37 9.30 -20.60
CA SER A 59 -6.26 8.14 -20.44
C SER A 59 -5.50 6.82 -20.59
N LEU A 60 -4.61 6.73 -21.57
CA LEU A 60 -3.76 5.55 -21.76
C LEU A 60 -2.80 5.35 -20.58
N GLU A 61 -2.16 6.43 -20.12
CA GLU A 61 -1.26 6.42 -18.98
C GLU A 61 -1.98 5.97 -17.69
N ALA A 62 -3.20 6.44 -17.46
CA ALA A 62 -4.01 6.03 -16.32
C ALA A 62 -4.34 4.52 -16.30
N ILE A 63 -4.58 3.91 -17.47
CA ILE A 63 -4.80 2.46 -17.59
C ILE A 63 -3.53 1.70 -17.15
N PHE A 64 -2.36 2.11 -17.64
CA PHE A 64 -1.08 1.51 -17.23
C PHE A 64 -0.82 1.69 -15.74
N LEU A 65 -1.04 2.90 -15.21
CA LEU A 65 -0.86 3.20 -13.79
C LEU A 65 -1.76 2.32 -12.91
N SER A 66 -3.05 2.23 -13.25
CA SER A 66 -4.01 1.38 -12.54
C SER A 66 -3.58 -0.09 -12.55
N SER A 67 -3.10 -0.59 -13.70
CA SER A 67 -2.58 -1.95 -13.83
C SER A 67 -1.35 -2.19 -12.93
N PHE A 68 -0.41 -1.24 -12.90
CA PHE A 68 0.75 -1.33 -12.02
C PHE A 68 0.39 -1.25 -10.54
N VAL A 69 -0.57 -0.39 -10.18
CA VAL A 69 -1.10 -0.31 -8.81
C VAL A 69 -1.75 -1.63 -8.42
N MET A 70 -2.55 -2.25 -9.29
CA MET A 70 -3.17 -3.54 -9.02
C MET A 70 -2.14 -4.66 -8.82
N VAL A 71 -1.12 -4.74 -9.67
CA VAL A 71 -0.01 -5.70 -9.50
C VAL A 71 0.74 -5.46 -8.19
N SER A 72 0.99 -4.19 -7.84
CA SER A 72 1.61 -3.81 -6.57
C SER A 72 0.77 -4.25 -5.37
N GLN A 73 -0.53 -3.97 -5.40
CA GLN A 73 -1.47 -4.34 -4.35
C GLN A 73 -1.54 -5.86 -4.18
N ASN A 74 -1.60 -6.62 -5.28
CA ASN A 74 -1.60 -8.08 -5.21
C ASN A 74 -0.31 -8.63 -4.55
N ARG A 75 0.85 -8.04 -4.87
CA ARG A 75 2.13 -8.41 -4.23
C ARG A 75 2.17 -8.03 -2.75
N GLN A 76 1.62 -6.88 -2.37
CA GLN A 76 1.52 -6.47 -0.97
C GLN A 76 0.56 -7.37 -0.18
N ALA A 77 -0.56 -7.77 -0.77
CA ALA A 77 -1.53 -8.69 -0.17
C ALA A 77 -0.89 -10.05 0.15
N LEU A 78 -0.17 -10.65 -0.81
CA LEU A 78 0.57 -11.91 -0.59
C LEU A 78 1.61 -11.79 0.53
N ARG A 79 2.36 -10.67 0.59
CA ARG A 79 3.32 -10.42 1.68
C ARG A 79 2.62 -10.25 3.03
N SER A 80 1.44 -9.62 3.05
CA SER A 80 0.63 -9.45 4.26
C SER A 80 0.09 -10.79 4.76
N GLU A 81 -0.32 -11.68 3.86
CA GLU A 81 -0.79 -13.03 4.20
C GLU A 81 0.33 -13.86 4.84
N ILE A 82 1.52 -13.87 4.24
CA ILE A 82 2.70 -14.56 4.82
C ILE A 82 3.03 -13.98 6.19
N ARG A 83 3.00 -12.66 6.34
CA ARG A 83 3.25 -12.01 7.64
C ARG A 83 2.23 -12.43 8.68
N ALA A 84 0.94 -12.45 8.33
CA ALA A 84 -0.12 -12.90 9.24
C ALA A 84 0.07 -14.35 9.67
N GLN A 85 0.53 -15.23 8.78
CA GLN A 85 0.84 -16.62 9.12
C GLN A 85 2.01 -16.73 10.10
N VAL A 86 3.10 -15.97 9.88
CA VAL A 86 4.25 -15.92 10.79
C VAL A 86 3.87 -15.36 12.15
N ASP A 87 3.08 -14.28 12.18
CA ASP A 87 2.59 -13.67 13.41
C ASP A 87 1.69 -14.64 14.19
N PHE A 88 0.86 -15.42 13.49
CA PHE A 88 0.04 -16.47 14.09
C PHE A 88 0.88 -17.58 14.72
N GLU A 89 1.90 -18.06 14.03
CA GLU A 89 2.83 -19.09 14.55
C GLU A 89 3.59 -18.58 15.78
N SER A 90 4.11 -17.35 15.72
CA SER A 90 4.80 -16.71 16.86
C SER A 90 3.88 -16.53 18.07
N ASN A 91 2.61 -16.18 17.84
CA ASN A 91 1.61 -16.06 18.90
C ASN A 91 1.31 -17.43 19.55
N LEU A 92 1.14 -18.49 18.75
CA LEU A 92 0.96 -19.85 19.27
C LEU A 92 2.17 -20.29 20.10
N GLN A 93 3.38 -20.05 19.60
CA GLN A 93 4.60 -20.37 20.32
C GLN A 93 4.65 -19.64 21.66
N SER A 94 4.36 -18.34 21.68
CA SER A 94 4.34 -17.52 22.90
C SER A 94 3.30 -18.02 23.91
N LEU A 95 2.13 -18.45 23.44
CA LEU A 95 1.08 -19.03 24.28
C LEU A 95 1.52 -20.36 24.89
N ILE A 96 2.12 -21.25 24.10
CA ILE A 96 2.66 -22.53 24.59
C ILE A 96 3.72 -22.30 25.66
N TRP A 97 4.66 -21.37 25.43
CA TRP A 97 5.68 -21.00 26.43
C TRP A 97 5.05 -20.47 27.73
N SER A 98 4.05 -19.60 27.62
CA SER A 98 3.37 -19.01 28.78
C SER A 98 2.68 -20.09 29.62
N VAL A 99 1.94 -21.01 28.98
CA VAL A 99 1.30 -22.15 29.66
C VAL A 99 2.34 -23.06 30.29
N HIS A 100 3.43 -23.37 29.57
CA HIS A 100 4.49 -24.24 30.09
C HIS A 100 5.16 -23.66 31.35
N ILE A 101 5.46 -22.35 31.34
CA ILE A 101 6.03 -21.65 32.50
C ILE A 101 5.01 -21.65 33.66
N GLY A 102 3.74 -21.37 33.38
CA GLY A 102 2.69 -21.39 34.40
C GLY A 102 2.55 -22.77 35.07
N GLN A 103 2.57 -23.85 34.28
CA GLN A 103 2.58 -25.22 34.79
C GLN A 103 3.82 -25.51 35.65
N LYS A 104 5.01 -25.05 35.25
CA LYS A 104 6.25 -25.23 36.02
C LYS A 104 6.26 -24.46 37.34
N LEU A 105 5.57 -23.33 37.40
CA LEU A 105 5.40 -22.52 38.61
C LEU A 105 4.25 -23.01 39.51
N GLY A 106 3.47 -24.00 39.08
CA GLY A 106 2.32 -24.51 39.83
C GLY A 106 1.13 -23.55 39.85
N LEU A 107 1.03 -22.67 38.86
CA LEU A 107 -0.12 -21.77 38.73
C LEU A 107 -1.37 -22.57 38.36
N ASP A 108 -2.49 -22.28 39.01
CA ASP A 108 -3.80 -22.83 38.63
C ASP A 108 -4.31 -22.09 37.39
N ILE A 109 -4.34 -22.82 36.27
CA ILE A 109 -4.78 -22.30 34.97
C ILE A 109 -6.25 -21.84 35.03
N ASN A 110 -7.10 -22.51 35.81
CA ASN A 110 -8.52 -22.17 35.90
C ASN A 110 -8.71 -20.78 36.53
N HIS A 111 -7.94 -20.48 37.57
CA HIS A 111 -7.97 -19.18 38.24
C HIS A 111 -7.48 -18.05 37.32
N ILE A 112 -6.45 -18.30 36.51
CA ILE A 112 -5.94 -17.33 35.53
C ILE A 112 -6.96 -17.05 34.42
N GLU A 113 -7.65 -18.09 33.93
CA GLU A 113 -8.72 -17.91 32.93
C GLU A 113 -9.88 -17.07 33.48
N GLU A 114 -10.25 -17.26 34.74
CA GLU A 114 -11.28 -16.47 35.42
C GLU A 114 -10.86 -14.99 35.53
N LEU A 115 -9.65 -14.72 36.03
CA LEU A 115 -9.08 -13.37 36.08
C LEU A 115 -9.03 -12.69 34.70
N CYS A 116 -8.59 -13.41 33.67
CA CYS A 116 -8.56 -12.87 32.31
C CYS A 116 -9.96 -12.55 31.79
N ARG A 117 -10.94 -13.42 32.06
CA ARG A 117 -12.34 -13.22 31.64
C ARG A 117 -12.91 -11.96 32.27
N ASP A 118 -12.69 -11.76 33.57
CA ASP A 118 -13.19 -10.63 34.34
C ASP A 118 -12.60 -9.30 33.84
N VAL A 119 -11.28 -9.26 33.64
CA VAL A 119 -10.57 -8.07 33.11
C VAL A 119 -11.04 -7.73 31.70
N VAL A 120 -11.26 -8.75 30.86
CA VAL A 120 -11.77 -8.53 29.49
C VAL A 120 -13.20 -8.00 29.51
N SER A 121 -14.09 -8.49 30.38
CA SER A 121 -15.43 -7.91 30.53
C SER A 121 -15.39 -6.47 31.01
N GLU A 122 -14.56 -6.16 32.01
CA GLU A 122 -14.43 -4.81 32.57
C GLU A 122 -13.93 -3.81 31.52
N SER A 123 -12.95 -4.20 30.71
CA SER A 123 -12.42 -3.37 29.61
C SER A 123 -13.45 -3.11 28.50
N ARG A 124 -14.42 -4.01 28.32
CA ARG A 124 -15.51 -3.86 27.34
C ARG A 124 -16.65 -3.00 27.86
N GLU A 125 -16.89 -2.96 29.16
CA GLU A 125 -17.90 -2.09 29.78
C GLU A 125 -17.41 -0.63 29.93
N THR A 126 -16.09 -0.42 30.01
CA THR A 126 -15.48 0.91 30.19
C THR A 126 -15.23 1.66 28.86
N ARG A 127 -15.49 1.04 27.70
CA ARG A 127 -15.27 1.62 26.36
C ARG A 127 -16.56 1.90 25.62
#